data_AF-G9MUU9-F1
#
_entry.id   AF-G9MUU9-F1
#
_cell.length_a   1.000
_cell.length_b   1.000
_cell.length_c   1.000
_cell.angle_alpha   90.00
_cell.angle_beta   90.00
_cell.angle_gamma   90.00
#
_symmetry.space_group_name_H-M   'P 1'
#
loop_
_entity.id
_entity.type
_entity.pdbx_description
1 polymer ?
#
loop_
_entity_poly.entity_id
_entity_poly.type
_entity_poly.pdbx_seq_one_letter_code
_entity_poly.pdbx_strand_id
1 'polypeptide(L)'
;MKPSTIFISAISYVSLASSAAIANPDDSLNALEKRSCFKTGASYGAEKAAANKAALTACSGALTGTYSKRETRVKCYPIGNNKVVMLTIGLTGKNAPSSRTIYSQECFDGLSKEIECSKGGDTTYGNWRYRADPNEGSC
;
A
#
# COMPACT_ATOMS: atom_id res chain seq x y z
N MET A 1 -20.68 77.62 14.63
CA MET A 1 -20.65 76.63 13.53
C MET A 1 -19.22 76.20 13.29
N LYS A 2 -19.04 74.92 12.92
CA LYS A 2 -17.82 74.11 12.83
C LYS A 2 -16.76 74.62 11.81
N PRO A 3 -15.51 74.10 11.89
CA PRO A 3 -14.28 74.67 11.32
C PRO A 3 -13.96 74.16 9.90
N SER A 4 -13.04 74.84 9.22
CA SER A 4 -12.35 74.34 8.03
C SER A 4 -10.84 74.33 8.27
N THR A 5 -10.26 73.15 8.44
CA THR A 5 -8.81 72.93 8.36
C THR A 5 -8.59 71.63 7.62
N ILE A 6 -7.96 71.75 6.46
CA ILE A 6 -7.61 70.67 5.54
C ILE A 6 -6.35 69.99 6.09
N PHE A 7 -6.42 68.69 6.34
CA PHE A 7 -5.25 67.85 6.60
C PHE A 7 -5.08 66.85 5.46
N ILE A 8 -3.85 66.83 4.94
CA ILE A 8 -3.34 65.90 3.93
C ILE A 8 -2.92 64.62 4.65
N SER A 9 -3.36 63.46 4.17
CA SER A 9 -2.82 62.17 4.61
C SER A 9 -2.62 61.24 3.41
N ALA A 10 -1.37 60.81 3.27
CA ALA A 10 -0.87 59.88 2.27
C ALA A 10 -1.60 58.53 2.33
N ILE A 11 -1.89 57.95 1.16
CA ILE A 11 -2.35 56.57 1.06
C ILE A 11 -1.23 55.75 0.43
N SER A 12 -0.58 54.96 1.28
CA SER A 12 0.42 53.97 0.92
C SER A 12 -0.22 52.82 0.14
N TYR A 13 0.43 52.41 -0.95
CA TYR A 13 0.10 51.23 -1.73
C TYR A 13 0.29 49.95 -0.91
N VAL A 14 -0.70 49.05 -0.90
CA VAL A 14 -0.46 47.60 -0.83
C VAL A 14 -1.52 46.90 -1.68
N SER A 15 -1.14 46.44 -2.86
CA SER A 15 -1.93 45.52 -3.66
C SER A 15 -1.89 44.15 -3.00
N LEU A 16 -2.96 43.77 -2.31
CA LEU A 16 -3.21 42.39 -1.91
C LEU A 16 -3.83 41.65 -3.11
N ALA A 17 -2.98 41.12 -3.98
CA ALA A 17 -3.39 40.03 -4.86
C ALA A 17 -3.61 38.79 -3.99
N SER A 18 -4.84 38.56 -3.55
CA SER A 18 -5.25 37.28 -2.98
C SER A 18 -5.23 36.25 -4.12
N SER A 19 -4.11 35.57 -4.30
CA SER A 19 -4.09 34.28 -4.98
C SER A 19 -4.82 33.28 -4.07
N ALA A 20 -6.14 33.26 -4.15
CA ALA A 20 -6.90 32.11 -3.68
C ALA A 20 -6.42 30.91 -4.52
N ALA A 21 -5.55 30.09 -3.94
CA ALA A 21 -5.23 28.80 -4.49
C ALA A 21 -6.55 28.03 -4.55
N ILE A 22 -7.07 27.85 -5.76
CA ILE A 22 -8.24 27.02 -6.02
C ILE A 22 -7.78 25.61 -5.67
N ALA A 23 -8.09 25.17 -4.45
CA ALA A 23 -7.93 23.78 -4.05
C ALA A 23 -8.81 22.95 -5.00
N ASN A 24 -8.18 22.12 -5.82
CA ASN A 24 -8.89 21.16 -6.67
C ASN A 24 -9.69 20.23 -5.74
N PRO A 25 -11.01 20.09 -5.91
CA PRO A 25 -11.88 19.34 -5.00
C PRO A 25 -11.79 17.80 -5.15
N ASP A 26 -10.64 17.25 -5.56
CA ASP A 26 -10.47 15.81 -5.87
C ASP A 26 -9.39 15.10 -5.03
N ASP A 27 -9.04 15.65 -3.86
CA ASP A 27 -7.96 15.10 -3.02
C ASP A 27 -8.45 14.46 -1.72
N SER A 28 -9.68 13.93 -1.69
CA SER A 28 -10.25 13.38 -0.44
C SER A 28 -11.19 12.18 -0.57
N LEU A 29 -11.33 11.55 -1.74
CA LEU A 29 -12.08 10.30 -1.88
C LEU A 29 -11.27 9.28 -2.68
N ASN A 30 -10.53 8.44 -1.95
CA ASN A 30 -9.70 7.32 -2.43
C ASN A 30 -8.29 7.70 -2.91
N ALA A 31 -7.42 8.07 -1.97
CA ALA A 31 -5.99 7.81 -2.16
C ALA A 31 -5.80 6.28 -2.24
N LEU A 32 -5.88 5.72 -3.45
CA LEU A 32 -5.57 4.32 -3.71
C LEU A 32 -4.15 4.07 -3.22
N GLU A 33 -3.99 3.18 -2.26
CA GLU A 33 -2.66 2.84 -1.74
C GLU A 33 -1.80 2.31 -2.88
N LYS A 34 -0.73 3.05 -3.19
CA LYS A 34 0.14 2.73 -4.31
C LYS A 34 0.89 1.43 -4.01
N ARG A 35 0.78 0.47 -4.93
CA ARG A 35 1.55 -0.78 -4.88
C ARG A 35 3.05 -0.48 -4.89
N SER A 36 3.80 -1.17 -4.04
CA SER A 36 5.25 -1.04 -3.89
C SER A 36 5.96 -2.29 -4.40
N CYS A 37 6.18 -2.35 -5.72
CA CYS A 37 6.95 -3.43 -6.35
C CYS A 37 8.43 -3.36 -5.99
N PHE A 38 9.08 -4.52 -5.81
CA PHE A 38 10.53 -4.59 -5.65
C PHE A 38 11.26 -4.19 -6.93
N LYS A 39 12.34 -3.43 -6.78
CA LYS A 39 13.21 -3.00 -7.91
C LYS A 39 14.34 -3.98 -8.19
N THR A 40 14.75 -4.75 -7.18
CA THR A 40 15.87 -5.70 -7.20
C THR A 40 15.39 -7.08 -6.76
N GLY A 41 16.27 -8.09 -6.83
CA GLY A 41 15.93 -9.48 -6.50
C GLY A 41 15.56 -10.31 -7.73
N ALA A 42 15.17 -11.56 -7.47
CA ALA A 42 14.78 -12.51 -8.51
C ALA A 42 13.46 -12.08 -9.18
N SER A 43 13.24 -12.54 -10.40
CA SER A 43 11.96 -12.37 -11.08
C SER A 43 11.21 -13.70 -11.11
N TYR A 44 9.88 -13.63 -11.04
CA TYR A 44 9.03 -14.79 -11.32
C TYR A 44 9.33 -15.39 -12.71
N GLY A 45 9.46 -14.54 -13.74
CA GLY A 45 9.58 -15.01 -15.12
C GLY A 45 8.43 -15.93 -15.50
N ALA A 46 8.76 -17.10 -16.07
CA ALA A 46 7.78 -18.14 -16.43
C ALA A 46 7.01 -18.70 -15.21
N GLU A 47 7.56 -18.60 -13.99
CA GLU A 47 6.97 -19.20 -12.79
C GLU A 47 5.89 -18.33 -12.12
N LYS A 48 5.49 -17.22 -12.73
CA LYS A 48 4.44 -16.33 -12.17
C LYS A 48 3.12 -17.08 -11.95
N ALA A 49 2.75 -17.99 -12.86
CA ALA A 49 1.56 -18.81 -12.71
C ALA A 49 1.66 -19.78 -11.52
N ALA A 50 2.84 -20.37 -11.29
CA ALA A 50 3.10 -21.22 -10.13
C ALA A 50 3.07 -20.42 -8.82
N ALA A 51 3.58 -19.18 -8.82
CA ALA A 51 3.47 -18.28 -7.67
C ALA A 51 2.01 -17.95 -7.31
N ASN A 52 1.14 -17.72 -8.30
CA ASN A 52 -0.30 -17.54 -8.06
C ASN A 52 -0.95 -18.79 -7.47
N LYS A 53 -0.58 -19.99 -7.94
CA LYS A 53 -1.06 -21.26 -7.33
C LYS A 53 -0.57 -21.39 -5.88
N ALA A 54 0.67 -21.05 -5.60
CA ALA A 54 1.20 -21.02 -4.24
C ALA A 54 0.43 -20.07 -3.32
N ALA A 55 0.05 -18.88 -3.82
CA ALA A 55 -0.80 -17.94 -3.08
C ALA A 55 -2.19 -18.52 -2.78
N LEU A 56 -2.83 -19.19 -3.74
CA LEU A 56 -4.09 -19.89 -3.51
C LEU A 56 -3.95 -20.96 -2.41
N THR A 57 -2.89 -21.76 -2.45
CA THR A 57 -2.61 -22.77 -1.42
C THR A 57 -2.39 -22.14 -0.05
N ALA A 58 -1.58 -21.09 0.03
CA ALA A 58 -1.29 -20.38 1.28
C ALA A 58 -2.57 -19.76 1.89
N CYS A 59 -3.40 -19.14 1.04
CA CYS A 59 -4.65 -18.50 1.43
C CYS A 59 -5.81 -19.49 1.62
N SER A 60 -5.65 -20.76 1.27
CA SER A 60 -6.61 -21.82 1.65
C SER A 60 -6.31 -22.44 3.02
N GLY A 61 -5.26 -21.98 3.71
CA GLY A 61 -4.91 -22.51 5.03
C GLY A 61 -3.92 -21.65 5.80
N ALA A 62 -2.64 -21.84 5.55
CA ALA A 62 -1.57 -21.39 6.44
C ALA A 62 -1.49 -19.86 6.67
N LEU A 63 -2.04 -19.05 5.77
CA LEU A 63 -2.05 -17.58 5.87
C LEU A 63 -3.43 -16.99 6.18
N THR A 64 -4.47 -17.80 6.41
CA THR A 64 -5.80 -17.33 6.85
C THR A 64 -6.01 -17.49 8.35
N GLY A 65 -7.13 -16.96 8.83
CA GLY A 65 -7.54 -17.02 10.23
C GLY A 65 -7.32 -15.70 10.96
N THR A 66 -7.47 -15.75 12.29
CA THR A 66 -7.37 -14.57 13.15
C THR A 66 -5.91 -14.20 13.39
N TYR A 67 -5.56 -12.94 13.16
CA TYR A 67 -4.27 -12.35 13.51
C TYR A 67 -4.46 -11.36 14.65
N SER A 68 -3.49 -11.31 15.55
CA SER A 68 -3.34 -10.20 16.50
C SER A 68 -2.65 -9.01 15.85
N LYS A 69 -2.84 -7.80 16.37
CA LYS A 69 -2.18 -6.60 15.85
C LYS A 69 -0.66 -6.78 15.86
N ARG A 70 -0.03 -6.41 14.75
CA ARG A 70 1.41 -6.61 14.45
C ARG A 70 1.85 -8.06 14.21
N GLU A 71 0.95 -9.04 14.32
CA GLU A 71 1.27 -10.41 13.94
C GLU A 71 1.54 -10.48 12.44
N THR A 72 2.54 -11.27 12.08
CA THR A 72 2.92 -11.57 10.70
C THR A 72 3.16 -13.06 10.57
N ARG A 73 2.63 -13.66 9.50
CA ARG A 73 2.86 -15.07 9.14
C ARG A 73 3.51 -15.14 7.77
N VAL A 74 4.38 -16.12 7.61
CA VAL A 74 5.16 -16.32 6.38
C VAL A 74 5.09 -17.79 5.97
N LYS A 75 4.97 -18.03 4.67
CA LYS A 75 5.08 -19.37 4.08
C LYS A 75 5.93 -19.34 2.83
N CYS A 76 6.80 -20.34 2.71
CA CYS A 76 7.64 -20.58 1.55
C CYS A 76 7.00 -21.67 0.69
N TYR A 77 6.98 -21.47 -0.63
CA TYR A 77 6.56 -22.48 -1.59
C TYR A 77 7.54 -22.59 -2.76
N PRO A 78 7.94 -23.80 -3.17
CA PRO A 78 8.65 -23.99 -4.43
C PRO A 78 7.73 -23.64 -5.60
N ILE A 79 8.26 -22.92 -6.59
CA ILE A 79 7.53 -22.47 -7.78
C ILE A 79 8.15 -22.97 -9.09
N GLY A 80 9.11 -23.89 -9.02
CA GLY A 80 9.78 -24.47 -10.21
C GLY A 80 11.14 -23.85 -10.49
N ASN A 81 11.95 -24.50 -11.34
CA ASN A 81 13.25 -23.99 -11.80
C ASN A 81 14.21 -23.53 -10.67
N ASN A 82 14.26 -24.28 -9.57
CA ASN A 82 15.04 -23.91 -8.36
C ASN A 82 14.68 -22.52 -7.80
N LYS A 83 13.40 -22.14 -7.88
CA LYS A 83 12.86 -20.92 -7.29
C LYS A 83 11.81 -21.23 -6.24
N VAL A 84 11.70 -20.30 -5.30
CA VAL A 84 10.65 -20.25 -4.29
C VAL A 84 9.95 -18.90 -4.29
N VAL A 85 8.77 -18.84 -3.70
CA VAL A 85 8.13 -17.59 -3.31
C VAL A 85 7.90 -17.56 -1.81
N MET A 86 8.33 -16.48 -1.17
CA MET A 86 8.03 -16.18 0.23
C MET A 86 6.77 -15.31 0.27
N LEU A 87 5.68 -15.88 0.79
CA LEU A 87 4.39 -15.23 0.92
C LEU A 87 4.17 -14.81 2.37
N THR A 88 3.82 -13.54 2.58
CA THR A 88 3.67 -12.95 3.91
C THR A 88 2.36 -12.19 4.02
N ILE A 89 1.64 -12.43 5.12
CA ILE A 89 0.50 -11.64 5.56
C ILE A 89 0.81 -11.07 6.94
N GLY A 90 0.52 -9.80 7.18
CA GLY A 90 0.61 -9.23 8.52
C GLY A 90 -0.48 -8.22 8.83
N LEU A 91 -1.05 -8.28 10.03
CA LEU A 91 -2.01 -7.30 10.53
C LEU A 91 -1.27 -6.06 11.07
N THR A 92 -0.60 -5.36 10.16
CA THR A 92 0.40 -4.32 10.46
C THR A 92 0.03 -2.95 9.89
N GLY A 93 -1.09 -2.85 9.17
CA GLY A 93 -1.52 -1.60 8.56
C GLY A 93 -1.89 -0.51 9.57
N LYS A 94 -1.86 0.74 9.10
CA LYS A 94 -2.17 1.92 9.94
C LYS A 94 -3.54 1.83 10.62
N ASN A 95 -4.50 1.18 9.95
CA ASN A 95 -5.87 1.03 10.42
C ASN A 95 -6.10 -0.31 11.16
N ALA A 96 -5.04 -1.10 11.38
CA ALA A 96 -5.17 -2.44 11.95
C ALA A 96 -5.78 -2.41 13.37
N PRO A 97 -6.89 -3.13 13.62
CA PRO A 97 -7.47 -3.31 14.95
C PRO A 97 -6.58 -4.20 15.84
N SER A 98 -6.98 -4.42 17.10
CA SER A 98 -6.30 -5.34 18.04
C SER A 98 -6.23 -6.77 17.51
N SER A 99 -7.25 -7.21 16.77
CA SER A 99 -7.29 -8.49 16.07
C SER A 99 -8.23 -8.43 14.87
N ARG A 100 -7.95 -9.21 13.83
CA ARG A 100 -8.83 -9.35 12.65
C ARG A 100 -8.62 -10.72 12.00
N THR A 101 -9.70 -11.30 11.50
CA THR A 101 -9.65 -12.50 10.66
C THR A 101 -9.50 -12.11 9.20
N ILE A 102 -8.54 -12.72 8.51
CA ILE A 102 -8.43 -12.67 7.05
C ILE A 102 -8.95 -13.98 6.46
N TYR A 103 -9.86 -13.88 5.50
CA TYR A 103 -10.40 -15.03 4.77
C TYR A 103 -9.66 -15.23 3.45
N SER A 104 -9.85 -16.40 2.84
CA SER A 104 -9.11 -16.85 1.65
C SER A 104 -9.14 -15.86 0.50
N GLN A 105 -10.30 -15.25 0.22
CA GLN A 105 -10.43 -14.28 -0.86
C GLN A 105 -9.63 -12.99 -0.60
N GLU A 106 -9.79 -12.37 0.56
CA GLU A 106 -9.02 -11.16 0.94
C GLU A 106 -7.51 -11.42 0.95
N CYS A 107 -7.10 -12.59 1.47
CA CYS A 107 -5.71 -13.04 1.46
C CYS A 107 -5.15 -13.14 0.04
N PHE A 108 -5.87 -13.83 -0.85
CA PHE A 108 -5.41 -14.06 -2.23
C PHE A 108 -5.44 -12.78 -3.07
N ASP A 109 -6.50 -11.98 -2.95
CA ASP A 109 -6.66 -10.73 -3.69
C ASP A 109 -5.55 -9.72 -3.33
N GLY A 110 -5.04 -9.75 -2.10
CA GLY A 110 -3.89 -8.96 -1.70
C GLY A 110 -2.56 -9.51 -2.20
N LEU A 111 -2.30 -10.83 -2.03
CA LEU A 111 -1.04 -11.43 -2.48
C LEU A 111 -0.89 -11.43 -4.00
N SER A 112 -1.96 -11.67 -4.75
CA SER A 112 -1.96 -11.66 -6.22
C SER A 112 -1.53 -10.29 -6.78
N LYS A 113 -1.92 -9.19 -6.13
CA LYS A 113 -1.45 -7.84 -6.49
C LYS A 113 0.07 -7.71 -6.37
N GLU A 114 0.68 -8.28 -5.34
CA GLU A 114 2.14 -8.27 -5.19
C GLU A 114 2.82 -9.19 -6.21
N ILE A 115 2.21 -10.33 -6.54
CA ILE A 115 2.69 -11.26 -7.58
C ILE A 115 2.63 -10.63 -8.98
N GLU A 116 1.72 -9.69 -9.21
CA GLU A 116 1.66 -8.98 -10.48
C GLU A 116 2.93 -8.17 -10.79
N CYS A 117 3.68 -7.75 -9.77
CA CYS A 117 5.01 -7.18 -9.94
C CYS A 117 6.00 -8.25 -10.42
N SER A 118 6.83 -7.94 -11.43
CA SER A 118 7.74 -8.92 -12.04
C SER A 118 8.75 -9.54 -11.05
N LYS A 119 9.12 -8.82 -10.00
CA LYS A 119 10.03 -9.23 -8.93
C LYS A 119 9.34 -9.38 -7.58
N GLY A 120 8.01 -9.44 -7.55
CA GLY A 120 7.25 -9.37 -6.32
C GLY A 120 7.12 -7.95 -5.77
N GLY A 121 6.48 -7.85 -4.61
CA GLY A 121 6.14 -6.58 -3.98
C GLY A 121 5.86 -6.74 -2.49
N ASP A 122 5.77 -5.58 -1.83
CA ASP A 122 5.48 -5.47 -0.40
C ASP A 122 4.65 -4.21 -0.18
N THR A 123 3.34 -4.39 -0.07
CA THR A 123 2.41 -3.28 0.12
C THR A 123 1.53 -3.52 1.33
N THR A 124 1.32 -2.45 2.08
CA THR A 124 0.32 -2.42 3.14
C THR A 124 -0.96 -1.80 2.60
N TYR A 125 -2.02 -2.61 2.53
CA TYR A 125 -3.36 -2.22 2.13
C TYR A 125 -4.30 -2.13 3.34
N GLY A 126 -4.62 -0.90 3.78
CA GLY A 126 -5.51 -0.60 4.89
C GLY A 126 -5.03 -1.20 6.23
N ASN A 127 -5.46 -2.43 6.51
CA ASN A 127 -5.15 -3.18 7.73
C ASN A 127 -4.00 -4.18 7.54
N TRP A 128 -3.79 -4.65 6.32
CA TRP A 128 -3.00 -5.83 6.04
C TRP A 128 -1.78 -5.48 5.19
N ARG A 129 -0.62 -5.99 5.59
CA ARG A 129 0.57 -6.06 4.75
C ARG A 129 0.55 -7.36 3.97
N TYR A 130 0.76 -7.24 2.68
CA TYR A 130 0.92 -8.34 1.74
C TYR A 130 2.32 -8.23 1.15
N ARG A 131 3.08 -9.32 1.22
CA ARG A 131 4.38 -9.39 0.55
C ARG A 131 4.49 -10.73 -0.17
N ALA A 132 4.88 -10.67 -1.43
CA ALA A 132 5.21 -11.82 -2.24
C ALA A 132 6.61 -11.59 -2.82
N ASP A 133 7.54 -12.50 -2.51
CA ASP A 133 8.96 -12.31 -2.77
C ASP A 133 9.59 -13.56 -3.40
N PRO A 134 9.78 -13.56 -4.74
CA PRO A 134 10.46 -14.65 -5.42
C PRO A 134 11.96 -14.65 -5.09
N ASN A 135 12.49 -15.83 -4.81
CA ASN A 135 13.91 -16.05 -4.54
C ASN A 135 14.39 -17.30 -5.28
N GLU A 136 15.70 -17.39 -5.53
CA GLU A 136 16.34 -18.64 -5.97
C GLU A 136 16.57 -19.56 -4.76
N GLY A 137 16.59 -20.87 -4.97
CA GLY A 137 16.84 -21.90 -3.97
C GLY A 137 15.62 -22.73 -3.59
N SER A 138 15.59 -23.18 -2.35
CA SER A 138 14.54 -24.02 -1.78
C SER A 138 13.97 -23.44 -0.49
N CYS A 139 12.80 -23.94 -0.10
CA CYS A 139 12.32 -23.92 1.27
C CYS A 139 13.04 -25.04 2.05
#